data_AF-A0A1X7SPI2-F1
#
_entry.id   AF-A0A1X7SPI2-F1
#
_cell.length_a   1.000
_cell.length_b   1.000
_cell.length_c   1.000
_cell.angle_alpha   90.00
_cell.angle_beta   90.00
_cell.angle_gamma   90.00
#
_symmetry.space_group_name_H-M   'P 1'
#
loop_
_entity.id
_entity.type
_entity.pdbx_description
1 polymer ?
#
loop_
_entity_poly.entity_id
_entity_poly.type
_entity_poly.pdbx_seq_one_letter_code
_entity_poly.pdbx_strand_id
1 'polypeptide(L)'
;MISIFFLYTCMLEFLILIPNPVVHVPIGVYERALKEQGSADVAYARLMLLGSAGTGKTSLKRSLMEEPFNPHTTSTIVSDVSTVRPFGHKWQTRRGSRWRETTEEDEIEELAHLLESSLSRPSSHHASKSVLYHSLDLVDTRSIAKFSDLDTEMCIKEFLRKAGAHKTTESLVQPFLHIWDCGGQPVFLEILPAFLTPRTMFLLLFDASKDFRERWQSHQNTSAGKVLFGEVVNESTSDLMAKWMSTIHSHLMKHNKDDTSPSLYCIGTRGDKLNEERKEEIREQIQSLYEEKEFSDLIEDVLIIDNTTSGKGEKEDPSIKELRGAIDLFIHKLVFPTPVNWVLFRKVLQELKQNVINVSKAIAIGVACHIPAANVPEVLKFYHELGVLLYYPQIEGLKNKVILRPKWFVNTIGKVFPLDKGWSGGKRWFLLRNNGILVQPLYHKVWQSSGIGSEEIIELLVHFRLAAQVQTELYDSRFKQYFLPAVLPGYTGDPNE
;
A
#
# COMPACT_ATOMS: atom_id res chain seq x y z
N MET A 1 35.62 -8.45 -0.39
CA MET A 1 34.92 -7.16 -0.24
C MET A 1 34.59 -6.52 -1.59
N ILE A 2 35.54 -6.42 -2.54
CA ILE A 2 35.34 -5.81 -3.88
C ILE A 2 34.14 -6.41 -4.65
N SER A 3 33.95 -7.74 -4.60
CA SER A 3 32.84 -8.42 -5.30
C SER A 3 31.43 -8.09 -4.75
N ILE A 4 31.31 -7.84 -3.44
CA ILE A 4 30.01 -7.52 -2.80
C ILE A 4 29.63 -6.06 -3.06
N PHE A 5 30.61 -5.15 -3.03
CA PHE A 5 30.40 -3.74 -3.36
C PHE A 5 30.00 -3.57 -4.83
N PHE A 6 30.65 -4.30 -5.74
CA PHE A 6 30.28 -4.32 -7.16
C PHE A 6 28.86 -4.83 -7.40
N LEU A 7 28.44 -5.91 -6.70
CA LEU A 7 27.07 -6.41 -6.75
C LEU A 7 26.04 -5.40 -6.23
N TYR A 8 26.37 -4.65 -5.18
CA TYR A 8 25.52 -3.60 -4.62
C TYR A 8 25.34 -2.41 -5.58
N THR A 9 26.44 -1.90 -6.15
CA THR A 9 26.39 -0.82 -7.14
C THR A 9 25.64 -1.23 -8.39
N CYS A 10 25.89 -2.43 -8.92
CA CYS A 10 25.12 -2.95 -10.05
C CYS A 10 23.63 -3.10 -9.71
N MET A 11 23.27 -3.59 -8.53
CA MET A 11 21.86 -3.67 -8.15
C MET A 11 21.17 -2.29 -8.07
N LEU A 12 21.86 -1.28 -7.55
CA LEU A 12 21.34 0.11 -7.44
C LEU A 12 21.22 0.78 -8.80
N GLU A 13 22.21 0.66 -9.68
CA GLU A 13 22.16 1.22 -11.05
C GLU A 13 21.08 0.54 -11.91
N PHE A 14 20.79 -0.75 -11.66
CA PHE A 14 19.75 -1.49 -12.38
C PHE A 14 18.35 -1.39 -11.76
N LEU A 15 18.18 -0.83 -10.56
CA LEU A 15 16.86 -0.54 -9.96
C LEU A 15 16.04 0.44 -10.84
N ILE A 16 16.73 1.22 -11.67
CA ILE A 16 16.19 2.20 -12.63
C ILE A 16 15.45 1.54 -13.82
N LEU A 17 15.59 0.21 -13.98
CA LEU A 17 15.08 -0.58 -15.11
C LEU A 17 14.12 -1.71 -14.70
N ILE A 18 13.31 -1.53 -13.66
CA ILE A 18 12.20 -2.45 -13.39
C ILE A 18 11.15 -2.27 -14.50
N PRO A 19 10.87 -3.28 -15.34
CA PRO A 19 9.72 -3.21 -16.25
C PRO A 19 8.46 -3.15 -15.40
N ASN A 20 7.79 -2.01 -15.48
CA ASN A 20 6.66 -1.66 -14.66
C ASN A 20 5.44 -2.49 -15.06
N PRO A 21 4.75 -3.19 -14.15
CA PRO A 21 3.46 -3.79 -14.45
C PRO A 21 2.38 -2.70 -14.39
N VAL A 22 2.45 -1.69 -15.29
CA VAL A 22 1.28 -0.84 -15.55
C VAL A 22 0.28 -1.75 -16.25
N VAL A 23 -0.72 -2.22 -15.52
CA VAL A 23 -1.77 -3.04 -16.11
C VAL A 23 -2.88 -2.12 -16.56
N HIS A 24 -2.77 -1.67 -17.80
CA HIS A 24 -3.96 -1.26 -18.52
C HIS A 24 -4.94 -2.44 -18.57
N VAL A 25 -5.99 -2.38 -17.75
CA VAL A 25 -7.21 -3.17 -17.99
C VAL A 25 -7.61 -2.85 -19.42
N PRO A 26 -7.73 -3.84 -20.32
CA PRO A 26 -8.15 -3.57 -21.69
C PRO A 26 -9.46 -2.80 -21.64
N ILE A 27 -9.46 -1.58 -22.18
CA ILE A 27 -10.59 -0.63 -22.12
C ILE A 27 -11.91 -1.33 -22.51
N GLY A 28 -11.85 -2.22 -23.50
CA GLY A 28 -13.01 -3.00 -23.97
C GLY A 28 -13.63 -3.99 -22.96
N VAL A 29 -12.88 -4.51 -21.98
CA VAL A 29 -13.43 -5.39 -20.93
C VAL A 29 -14.19 -4.57 -19.89
N TYR A 30 -13.58 -3.46 -19.47
CA TYR A 30 -14.15 -2.55 -18.48
C TYR A 30 -15.38 -1.81 -19.02
N GLU A 31 -15.30 -1.22 -20.21
CA GLU A 31 -16.44 -0.53 -20.84
C GLU A 31 -17.62 -1.47 -21.11
N ARG A 32 -17.35 -2.71 -21.51
CA ARG A 32 -18.39 -3.72 -21.71
C ARG A 32 -19.09 -4.05 -20.40
N ALA A 33 -18.33 -4.30 -19.33
CA ALA A 33 -18.89 -4.59 -18.02
C ALA A 33 -19.76 -3.42 -17.51
N LEU A 34 -19.33 -2.17 -17.71
CA LEU A 34 -20.13 -0.99 -17.35
C LEU A 34 -21.47 -0.92 -18.09
N LYS A 35 -21.48 -1.24 -19.40
CA LYS A 35 -22.69 -1.22 -20.23
C LYS A 35 -23.66 -2.35 -19.85
N GLU A 36 -23.14 -3.53 -19.57
CA GLU A 36 -23.95 -4.74 -19.32
C GLU A 36 -24.46 -4.85 -17.87
N GLN A 37 -23.67 -4.38 -16.90
CA GLN A 37 -23.91 -4.65 -15.47
C GLN A 37 -24.39 -3.41 -14.70
N GLY A 38 -24.43 -2.26 -15.39
CA GLY A 38 -24.53 -0.97 -14.72
C GLY A 38 -23.22 -0.59 -14.03
N SER A 39 -23.22 0.60 -13.44
CA SER A 39 -22.05 1.16 -12.77
C SER A 39 -22.44 1.79 -11.45
N ALA A 40 -21.49 1.77 -10.53
CA ALA A 40 -21.53 2.58 -9.34
C ALA A 40 -20.26 3.41 -9.23
N ASP A 41 -20.40 4.66 -8.84
CA ASP A 41 -19.26 5.54 -8.66
C ASP A 41 -18.55 5.16 -7.36
N VAL A 42 -17.30 4.73 -7.48
CA VAL A 42 -16.47 4.37 -6.33
C VAL A 42 -15.18 5.15 -6.42
N ALA A 43 -14.73 5.68 -5.29
CA ALA A 43 -13.44 6.32 -5.16
C ALA A 43 -12.48 5.35 -4.48
N TYR A 44 -11.36 5.04 -5.13
CA TYR A 44 -10.30 4.23 -4.55
C TYR A 44 -9.01 5.01 -4.59
N ALA A 45 -8.51 5.36 -3.42
CA ALA A 45 -7.27 6.08 -3.26
C ALA A 45 -6.33 5.30 -2.34
N ARG A 46 -5.03 5.39 -2.61
CA ARG A 46 -3.99 4.95 -1.71
C ARG A 46 -3.18 6.15 -1.23
N LEU A 47 -2.89 6.18 0.06
CA LEU A 47 -2.00 7.16 0.69
C LEU A 47 -0.81 6.41 1.29
N MET A 48 0.41 6.71 0.84
CA MET A 48 1.63 6.11 1.39
C MET A 48 2.41 7.14 2.19
N LEU A 49 2.58 6.90 3.49
CA LEU A 49 3.43 7.72 4.37
C LEU A 49 4.85 7.15 4.34
N LEU A 50 5.77 7.91 3.75
CA LEU A 50 7.18 7.56 3.60
C LEU A 50 8.04 8.45 4.49
N GLY A 51 9.23 7.97 4.83
CA GLY A 51 10.20 8.75 5.60
C GLY A 51 10.81 7.98 6.76
N SER A 52 11.76 8.65 7.39
CA SER A 52 12.66 8.09 8.38
C SER A 52 11.95 7.68 9.70
N ALA A 53 12.48 6.71 10.45
CA ALA A 53 11.90 6.30 11.73
C ALA A 53 11.88 7.48 12.73
N GLY A 54 10.73 7.74 13.34
CA GLY A 54 10.58 8.84 14.31
C GLY A 54 10.28 10.22 13.71
N THR A 55 10.06 10.34 12.39
CA THR A 55 9.65 11.60 11.73
C THR A 55 8.17 11.93 11.90
N GLY A 56 7.40 11.15 12.66
CA GLY A 56 5.99 11.47 12.94
C GLY A 56 4.97 10.92 11.94
N LYS A 57 5.29 9.90 11.12
CA LYS A 57 4.33 9.24 10.21
C LYS A 57 3.04 8.79 10.90
N THR A 58 3.18 8.01 11.97
CA THR A 58 2.03 7.55 12.76
C THR A 58 1.29 8.71 13.42
N SER A 59 1.99 9.76 13.86
CA SER A 59 1.37 10.98 14.40
C SER A 59 0.58 11.74 13.34
N LEU A 60 1.09 11.83 12.10
CA LEU A 60 0.38 12.44 10.97
C LEU A 60 -0.85 11.62 10.59
N LYS A 61 -0.75 10.29 10.51
CA LYS A 61 -1.92 9.41 10.31
C LYS A 61 -3.01 9.72 11.34
N ARG A 62 -2.66 9.84 12.62
CA ARG A 62 -3.58 10.23 13.70
C ARG A 62 -4.17 11.63 13.49
N SER A 63 -3.36 12.58 13.02
CA SER A 63 -3.82 13.94 12.69
C SER A 63 -4.81 13.99 11.53
N LEU A 64 -4.58 13.19 10.48
CA LEU A 64 -5.56 13.02 9.41
C LEU A 64 -6.87 12.42 9.92
N MET A 65 -6.81 11.61 10.99
CA MET A 65 -7.97 11.05 11.69
C MET A 65 -8.61 11.99 12.73
N GLU A 66 -8.13 13.24 12.84
CA GLU A 66 -8.53 14.20 13.89
C GLU A 66 -8.39 13.65 15.32
N GLU A 67 -7.47 12.70 15.52
CA GLU A 67 -7.20 12.18 16.85
C GLU A 67 -6.31 13.15 17.65
N PRO A 68 -6.48 13.24 18.97
CA PRO A 68 -5.59 14.03 19.80
C PRO A 68 -4.14 13.56 19.67
N PHE A 69 -3.22 14.53 19.70
CA PHE A 69 -1.79 14.26 19.70
C PHE A 69 -1.41 13.34 20.87
N ASN A 70 -0.69 12.25 20.55
CA ASN A 70 -0.16 11.34 21.54
C ASN A 70 1.38 11.39 21.52
N PRO A 71 2.03 11.95 22.56
CA PRO A 71 3.49 12.04 22.62
C PRO A 71 4.17 10.67 22.80
N HIS A 72 3.42 9.64 23.21
CA HIS A 72 3.90 8.28 23.44
C HIS A 72 3.66 7.35 22.25
N THR A 73 3.41 7.90 21.06
CA THR A 73 3.22 7.10 19.84
C THR A 73 4.48 6.29 19.53
N THR A 74 4.34 4.97 19.46
CA THR A 74 5.43 4.04 19.15
C THR A 74 5.75 4.05 17.65
N SER A 75 6.98 3.69 17.30
CA SER A 75 7.39 3.60 15.91
C SER A 75 6.85 2.34 15.24
N THR A 76 6.34 2.49 14.02
CA THR A 76 5.91 1.36 13.18
C THR A 76 7.11 0.47 12.84
N ILE A 77 7.00 -0.81 13.20
CA ILE A 77 8.08 -1.82 13.13
C ILE A 77 8.31 -2.35 11.71
N VAL A 78 7.25 -2.61 10.94
CA VAL A 78 7.38 -3.09 9.55
C VAL A 78 6.45 -2.26 8.67
N SER A 79 5.15 -2.38 8.86
CA SER A 79 4.16 -1.50 8.26
C SER A 79 2.85 -1.62 9.01
N ASP A 80 2.12 -0.52 9.12
CA ASP A 80 0.71 -0.56 9.44
C ASP A 80 -0.10 -0.14 8.20
N VAL A 81 -0.81 -1.09 7.61
CA VAL A 81 -1.73 -0.81 6.49
C VAL A 81 -3.15 -0.81 7.05
N SER A 82 -3.82 0.32 6.94
CA SER A 82 -5.19 0.54 7.41
C SER A 82 -6.10 0.96 6.26
N THR A 83 -7.29 0.38 6.19
CA THR A 83 -8.34 0.83 5.27
C THR A 83 -9.22 1.84 6.00
N VAL A 84 -9.08 3.09 5.61
CA VAL A 84 -9.75 4.24 6.22
C VAL A 84 -10.83 4.72 5.27
N ARG A 85 -11.96 5.13 5.82
CA ARG A 85 -12.90 5.97 5.07
C ARG A 85 -12.52 7.41 5.33
N PRO A 86 -12.12 8.18 4.31
CA PRO A 86 -11.90 9.60 4.47
C PRO A 86 -13.28 10.25 4.59
N PHE A 87 -13.56 10.85 5.75
CA PHE A 87 -14.77 11.63 5.96
C PHE A 87 -14.39 13.11 5.80
N GLY A 88 -14.65 13.66 4.63
CA GLY A 88 -14.57 15.09 4.38
C GLY A 88 -15.95 15.72 4.54
N HIS A 89 -16.00 17.03 4.82
CA HIS A 89 -17.23 17.83 4.81
C HIS A 89 -18.01 17.73 3.48
N LYS A 90 -17.34 17.29 2.40
CA LYS A 90 -17.91 17.12 1.05
C LYS A 90 -18.55 15.75 0.78
N TRP A 91 -18.19 14.71 1.52
CA TRP A 91 -18.60 13.32 1.20
C TRP A 91 -19.93 12.91 1.86
N GLN A 92 -20.48 13.73 2.76
CA GLN A 92 -21.81 13.58 3.41
C GLN A 92 -22.17 12.14 3.79
N THR A 93 -21.20 11.36 4.27
CA THR A 93 -21.43 9.99 4.74
C THR A 93 -22.18 10.03 6.07
N ARG A 94 -23.25 9.22 6.20
CA ARG A 94 -24.30 9.34 7.23
C ARG A 94 -23.85 9.27 8.69
N ARG A 95 -22.63 8.82 8.99
CA ARG A 95 -22.17 8.47 10.34
C ARG A 95 -20.89 9.19 10.81
N GLY A 96 -20.70 10.46 10.47
CA GLY A 96 -19.70 11.27 11.18
C GLY A 96 -19.14 12.45 10.40
N SER A 97 -18.37 13.28 11.09
CA SER A 97 -17.63 14.42 10.54
C SER A 97 -16.12 14.19 10.49
N ARG A 98 -15.64 12.98 10.82
CA ARG A 98 -14.21 12.66 11.01
C ARG A 98 -13.81 11.35 10.37
N TRP A 99 -12.57 11.30 9.89
CA TRP A 99 -11.91 10.12 9.33
C TRP A 99 -11.96 8.95 10.33
N ARG A 100 -12.30 7.74 9.88
CA ARG A 100 -12.39 6.57 10.75
C ARG A 100 -12.08 5.27 10.01
N GLU A 101 -11.65 4.26 10.76
CA GLU A 101 -11.46 2.91 10.21
C GLU A 101 -12.79 2.32 9.74
N THR A 102 -12.74 1.55 8.63
CA THR A 102 -13.94 0.96 8.03
C THR A 102 -14.50 -0.16 8.94
N THR A 103 -15.80 -0.17 9.22
CA THR A 103 -16.48 -1.27 9.95
C THR A 103 -17.21 -2.22 9.00
N GLU A 104 -17.60 -3.40 9.48
CA GLU A 104 -18.41 -4.36 8.72
C GLU A 104 -19.75 -3.74 8.28
N GLU A 105 -20.39 -2.94 9.13
CA GLU A 105 -21.64 -2.25 8.81
C GLU A 105 -21.48 -1.24 7.67
N ASP A 106 -20.35 -0.52 7.64
CA ASP A 106 -20.05 0.43 6.57
C ASP A 106 -19.95 -0.29 5.22
N GLU A 107 -19.40 -1.52 5.20
CA GLU A 107 -19.33 -2.35 4.00
C GLU A 107 -20.70 -2.90 3.56
N ILE A 108 -21.56 -3.25 4.51
CA ILE A 108 -22.94 -3.69 4.24
C ILE A 108 -23.78 -2.53 3.68
N GLU A 109 -23.66 -1.33 4.24
CA GLU A 109 -24.39 -0.14 3.79
C GLU A 109 -23.99 0.25 2.36
N GLU A 110 -22.70 0.19 2.03
CA GLU A 110 -22.21 0.39 0.66
C GLU A 110 -22.87 -0.60 -0.31
N LEU A 111 -22.84 -1.90 0.01
CA LEU A 111 -23.47 -2.94 -0.82
C LEU A 111 -24.97 -2.70 -1.01
N ALA A 112 -25.69 -2.29 0.03
CA ALA A 112 -27.11 -1.96 -0.07
C ALA A 112 -27.36 -0.82 -1.07
N HIS A 113 -26.56 0.24 -1.00
CA HIS A 113 -26.63 1.36 -1.95
C HIS A 113 -26.31 0.94 -3.39
N LEU A 114 -25.33 0.05 -3.59
CA LEU A 114 -24.97 -0.48 -4.91
C LEU A 114 -26.12 -1.29 -5.53
N LEU A 115 -26.81 -2.09 -4.71
CA LEU A 115 -27.97 -2.85 -5.14
C LEU A 115 -29.16 -1.94 -5.48
N GLU A 116 -29.42 -0.88 -4.73
CA GLU A 116 -30.52 0.06 -5.02
C GLU A 116 -30.23 1.00 -6.22
N SER A 117 -28.99 1.47 -6.39
CA SER A 117 -28.59 2.34 -7.51
C SER A 117 -28.66 1.63 -8.86
N SER A 118 -28.33 0.34 -8.89
CA SER A 118 -28.48 -0.51 -10.08
C SER A 118 -29.95 -0.82 -10.41
N LEU A 119 -30.85 -0.79 -9.41
CA LEU A 119 -32.30 -0.99 -9.59
C LEU A 119 -33.07 0.26 -10.07
N SER A 120 -32.50 1.46 -9.93
CA SER A 120 -33.20 2.74 -10.16
C SER A 120 -32.89 3.43 -11.49
N ARG A 121 -31.88 2.97 -12.25
CA ARG A 121 -31.61 3.49 -13.60
C ARG A 121 -32.56 2.84 -14.63
N PRO A 122 -33.36 3.63 -15.38
CA PRO A 122 -34.22 3.07 -16.41
C PRO A 122 -33.35 2.66 -17.61
N SER A 123 -33.09 1.36 -17.76
CA SER A 123 -32.60 0.85 -19.04
C SER A 123 -33.74 0.97 -20.07
N SER A 124 -33.44 1.56 -21.23
CA SER A 124 -34.37 1.68 -22.37
C SER A 124 -34.65 0.35 -23.08
N HIS A 125 -34.33 -0.78 -22.47
CA HIS A 125 -34.72 -2.11 -22.92
C HIS A 125 -35.19 -2.92 -21.71
N HIS A 126 -36.44 -3.39 -21.78
CA HIS A 126 -37.15 -4.17 -20.78
C HIS A 126 -36.25 -5.17 -20.02
N ALA A 127 -35.77 -4.76 -18.86
CA ALA A 127 -35.24 -5.64 -17.82
C ALA A 127 -35.75 -5.11 -16.48
N SER A 128 -37.00 -5.48 -16.18
CA SER A 128 -37.73 -5.12 -14.96
C SER A 128 -36.94 -5.48 -13.69
N LYS A 129 -37.32 -4.85 -12.55
CA LYS A 129 -37.04 -5.18 -11.13
C LYS A 129 -36.72 -6.65 -10.77
N SER A 130 -37.15 -7.56 -11.61
CA SER A 130 -36.88 -8.98 -11.66
C SER A 130 -35.40 -9.36 -11.79
N VAL A 131 -34.52 -8.65 -12.51
CA VAL A 131 -33.20 -9.23 -12.85
C VAL A 131 -32.24 -9.29 -11.67
N LEU A 132 -32.14 -8.27 -10.81
CA LEU A 132 -31.28 -8.37 -9.62
C LEU A 132 -31.85 -9.33 -8.58
N TYR A 133 -33.16 -9.31 -8.30
CA TYR A 133 -33.74 -10.32 -7.40
C TYR A 133 -33.73 -11.73 -7.99
N HIS A 134 -33.86 -11.91 -9.32
CA HIS A 134 -33.63 -13.21 -9.96
C HIS A 134 -32.15 -13.57 -10.08
N SER A 135 -31.21 -12.63 -10.16
CA SER A 135 -29.76 -12.91 -10.09
C SER A 135 -29.33 -13.24 -8.65
N LEU A 136 -30.04 -12.69 -7.66
CA LEU A 136 -29.88 -13.00 -6.23
C LEU A 136 -30.56 -14.34 -5.86
N ASP A 137 -31.70 -14.69 -6.48
CA ASP A 137 -32.38 -16.00 -6.33
C ASP A 137 -31.81 -17.10 -7.25
N LEU A 138 -31.05 -16.73 -8.29
CA LEU A 138 -30.32 -17.62 -9.20
C LEU A 138 -28.83 -17.29 -9.22
N VAL A 139 -28.21 -17.24 -8.04
CA VAL A 139 -26.93 -17.95 -8.00
C VAL A 139 -27.33 -19.40 -8.25
N ASP A 140 -27.31 -19.85 -9.51
CA ASP A 140 -27.73 -21.19 -9.91
C ASP A 140 -26.85 -22.16 -9.15
N THR A 141 -27.37 -22.63 -8.02
CA THR A 141 -26.70 -23.46 -7.00
C THR A 141 -26.03 -24.70 -7.62
N ARG A 142 -26.45 -25.10 -8.81
CA ARG A 142 -25.85 -26.18 -9.60
C ARG A 142 -24.54 -25.81 -10.30
N SER A 143 -24.29 -24.53 -10.58
CA SER A 143 -23.05 -24.01 -11.17
C SER A 143 -22.01 -23.65 -10.10
N ILE A 144 -22.46 -23.17 -8.93
CA ILE A 144 -21.65 -22.91 -7.73
C ILE A 144 -21.09 -24.21 -7.15
N ALA A 145 -21.92 -25.25 -7.05
CA ALA A 145 -21.56 -26.56 -6.47
C ALA A 145 -20.43 -27.30 -7.20
N LYS A 146 -20.04 -26.88 -8.41
CA LYS A 146 -18.94 -27.51 -9.15
C LYS A 146 -17.56 -26.91 -8.86
N PHE A 147 -17.47 -25.70 -8.30
CA PHE A 147 -16.19 -24.98 -8.22
C PHE A 147 -15.94 -24.13 -6.95
N SER A 148 -16.90 -23.95 -6.04
CA SER A 148 -16.67 -23.21 -4.80
C SER A 148 -16.91 -24.04 -3.53
N ASP A 149 -16.08 -23.77 -2.51
CA ASP A 149 -16.28 -24.19 -1.13
C ASP A 149 -17.66 -23.77 -0.63
N LEU A 150 -18.37 -24.64 0.12
CA LEU A 150 -19.69 -24.35 0.72
C LEU A 150 -19.70 -23.01 1.50
N ASP A 151 -18.55 -22.66 2.09
CA ASP A 151 -18.33 -21.42 2.83
C ASP A 151 -18.46 -20.16 1.96
N THR A 152 -18.05 -20.22 0.68
CA THR A 152 -18.05 -19.05 -0.22
C THR A 152 -19.47 -18.67 -0.62
N GLU A 153 -20.28 -19.68 -0.96
CA GLU A 153 -21.69 -19.49 -1.30
C GLU A 153 -22.49 -18.96 -0.10
N MET A 154 -22.21 -19.50 1.09
CA MET A 154 -22.83 -19.04 2.33
C MET A 154 -22.43 -17.60 2.66
N CYS A 155 -21.16 -17.22 2.48
CA CYS A 155 -20.70 -15.83 2.63
C CYS A 155 -21.44 -14.87 1.69
N ILE A 156 -21.53 -15.22 0.39
CA ILE A 156 -22.25 -14.40 -0.60
C ILE A 156 -23.71 -14.22 -0.20
N LYS A 157 -24.41 -15.32 0.14
CA LYS A 157 -25.82 -15.28 0.55
C LYS A 157 -26.05 -14.43 1.79
N GLU A 158 -25.20 -14.59 2.80
CA GLU A 158 -25.32 -13.84 4.04
C GLU A 158 -25.09 -12.34 3.83
N PHE A 159 -24.10 -11.96 3.02
CA PHE A 159 -23.85 -10.56 2.68
C PHE A 159 -24.99 -9.91 1.92
N LEU A 160 -25.51 -10.59 0.91
CA LEU A 160 -26.64 -10.09 0.12
C LEU A 160 -27.92 -10.00 0.96
N ARG A 161 -28.15 -10.94 1.87
CA ARG A 161 -29.26 -10.91 2.82
C ARG A 161 -29.16 -9.70 3.76
N LYS A 162 -27.97 -9.43 4.32
CA LYS A 162 -27.72 -8.27 5.17
C LYS A 162 -27.94 -6.96 4.39
N ALA A 163 -27.40 -6.86 3.17
CA ALA A 163 -27.55 -5.68 2.33
C ALA A 163 -29.01 -5.41 1.92
N GLY A 164 -29.77 -6.44 1.53
CA GLY A 164 -31.18 -6.31 1.15
C GLY A 164 -32.14 -5.94 2.30
N ALA A 165 -31.70 -6.07 3.55
CA ALA A 165 -32.46 -5.65 4.73
C ALA A 165 -32.27 -4.15 5.06
N HIS A 166 -31.26 -3.49 4.47
CA HIS A 166 -31.04 -2.06 4.63
C HIS A 166 -31.96 -1.27 3.70
N LYS A 167 -32.63 -0.25 4.24
CA LYS A 167 -33.36 0.75 3.47
C LYS A 167 -32.47 1.96 3.26
N THR A 168 -32.20 2.33 2.01
CA THR A 168 -31.42 3.53 1.71
C THR A 168 -32.28 4.65 1.13
N THR A 169 -31.88 5.91 1.35
CA THR A 169 -32.68 7.08 0.95
C THR A 169 -31.96 8.03 -0.01
N GLU A 170 -30.63 7.89 -0.24
CA GLU A 170 -29.87 8.66 -1.24
C GLU A 170 -28.65 7.88 -1.77
N SER A 171 -28.27 8.09 -3.03
CA SER A 171 -27.10 7.46 -3.67
C SER A 171 -25.87 8.38 -3.55
N LEU A 172 -25.03 8.15 -2.54
CA LEU A 172 -23.80 8.92 -2.32
C LEU A 172 -22.55 8.07 -2.58
N VAL A 173 -21.56 8.65 -3.24
CA VAL A 173 -20.24 8.03 -3.46
C VAL A 173 -19.56 7.83 -2.12
N GLN A 174 -19.14 6.60 -1.83
CA GLN A 174 -18.41 6.27 -0.60
C GLN A 174 -16.93 6.00 -0.92
N PRO A 175 -16.03 6.97 -0.66
CA PRO A 175 -14.61 6.80 -0.96
C PRO A 175 -13.93 5.80 -0.03
N PHE A 176 -12.97 5.04 -0.58
CA PHE A 176 -12.04 4.18 0.13
C PHE A 176 -10.64 4.76 0.06
N LEU A 177 -10.02 4.95 1.22
CA LEU A 177 -8.63 5.38 1.34
C LEU A 177 -7.81 4.28 2.03
N HIS A 178 -6.93 3.64 1.28
CA HIS A 178 -5.95 2.71 1.85
C HIS A 178 -4.73 3.50 2.32
N ILE A 179 -4.59 3.68 3.63
CA ILE A 179 -3.44 4.36 4.23
C ILE A 179 -2.37 3.31 4.58
N TRP A 180 -1.19 3.49 4.02
CA TRP A 180 0.01 2.70 4.30
C TRP A 180 0.94 3.56 5.18
N ASP A 181 0.93 3.32 6.48
CA ASP A 181 1.95 3.83 7.40
C ASP A 181 3.16 2.91 7.35
N CYS A 182 4.13 3.28 6.51
CA CYS A 182 5.30 2.46 6.27
C CYS A 182 6.27 2.53 7.47
N GLY A 183 6.88 1.41 7.81
CA GLY A 183 7.99 1.40 8.76
C GLY A 183 9.11 2.31 8.27
N GLY A 184 9.64 3.12 9.16
CA GLY A 184 10.73 4.02 8.82
C GLY A 184 12.10 3.34 8.81
N GLN A 185 12.20 2.01 8.91
CA GLN A 185 13.48 1.33 8.99
C GLN A 185 14.15 1.29 7.61
N PRO A 186 15.46 1.59 7.50
CA PRO A 186 16.17 1.59 6.21
C PRO A 186 15.93 0.32 5.39
N VAL A 187 16.03 -0.84 6.06
CA VAL A 187 15.80 -2.16 5.45
C VAL A 187 14.40 -2.31 4.86
N PHE A 188 13.39 -1.76 5.51
CA PHE A 188 12.00 -1.81 5.05
C PHE A 188 11.76 -0.82 3.91
N LEU A 189 12.41 0.34 3.95
CA LEU A 189 12.36 1.30 2.86
C LEU A 189 12.85 0.70 1.54
N GLU A 190 13.81 -0.24 1.58
CA GLU A 190 14.27 -0.93 0.37
C GLU A 190 13.23 -1.86 -0.26
N ILE A 191 12.27 -2.42 0.50
CA ILE A 191 11.27 -3.36 -0.06
C ILE A 191 10.01 -2.68 -0.60
N LEU A 192 9.79 -1.43 -0.20
CA LEU A 192 8.61 -0.65 -0.55
C LEU A 192 8.41 -0.39 -2.06
N PRO A 193 9.45 -0.31 -2.91
CA PRO A 193 9.28 -0.22 -4.36
C PRO A 193 8.40 -1.32 -4.95
N ALA A 194 8.38 -2.52 -4.34
CA ALA A 194 7.53 -3.63 -4.77
C ALA A 194 6.01 -3.39 -4.59
N PHE A 195 5.62 -2.34 -3.87
CA PHE A 195 4.23 -2.04 -3.54
C PHE A 195 3.74 -0.70 -4.13
N LEU A 196 4.61 0.03 -4.85
CA LEU A 196 4.25 1.29 -5.49
C LEU A 196 3.25 1.03 -6.62
N THR A 197 2.19 1.85 -6.68
CA THR A 197 1.22 1.82 -7.78
C THR A 197 0.89 3.24 -8.23
N PRO A 198 0.51 3.45 -9.51
CA PRO A 198 0.29 4.79 -10.07
C PRO A 198 -0.79 5.62 -9.37
N ARG A 199 -1.83 4.97 -8.84
CA ARG A 199 -2.97 5.64 -8.17
C ARG A 199 -2.72 5.85 -6.68
N THR A 200 -1.58 6.44 -6.36
CA THR A 200 -1.12 6.65 -4.98
C THR A 200 -0.71 8.11 -4.77
N MET A 201 -1.17 8.69 -3.67
CA MET A 201 -0.61 9.92 -3.13
C MET A 201 0.51 9.57 -2.13
N PHE A 202 1.67 10.20 -2.31
CA PHE A 202 2.85 10.00 -1.48
C PHE A 202 3.02 11.16 -0.52
N LEU A 203 3.08 10.87 0.78
CA LEU A 203 3.46 11.84 1.80
C LEU A 203 4.86 11.51 2.27
N LEU A 204 5.84 12.34 1.91
CA LEU A 204 7.24 12.15 2.26
C LEU A 204 7.57 13.00 3.49
N LEU A 205 7.69 12.35 4.66
CA LEU A 205 7.83 13.02 5.94
C LEU A 205 9.29 13.22 6.36
N PHE A 206 9.58 14.41 6.86
CA PHE A 206 10.85 14.76 7.49
C PHE A 206 10.64 15.52 8.82
N ASP A 207 11.71 15.65 9.59
CA ASP A 207 11.72 16.43 10.84
C ASP A 207 12.19 17.86 10.51
N ALA A 208 11.26 18.81 10.40
CA ALA A 208 11.58 20.18 9.99
C ALA A 208 12.41 20.95 11.03
N SER A 209 12.51 20.42 12.26
CA SER A 209 13.31 21.04 13.33
C SER A 209 14.81 20.74 13.25
N LYS A 210 15.24 19.99 12.23
CA LYS A 210 16.64 19.55 12.03
C LYS A 210 17.18 20.03 10.69
N ASP A 211 18.50 20.09 10.57
CA ASP A 211 19.15 20.35 9.27
C ASP A 211 19.00 19.13 8.35
N PHE A 212 18.64 19.37 7.09
CA PHE A 212 18.46 18.33 6.06
C PHE A 212 19.72 17.52 5.78
N ARG A 213 20.89 18.15 5.97
CA ARG A 213 22.21 17.54 5.81
C ARG A 213 22.60 16.69 7.01
N GLU A 214 21.87 16.78 8.13
CA GLU A 214 22.10 15.88 9.25
C GLU A 214 21.87 14.43 8.82
N ARG A 215 22.80 13.58 9.26
CA ARG A 215 22.70 12.14 9.07
C ARG A 215 21.46 11.61 9.76
N TRP A 216 20.75 10.76 9.06
CA TRP A 216 19.59 10.13 9.62
C TRP A 216 19.98 9.11 10.70
N GLN A 217 19.44 9.31 11.91
CA GLN A 217 19.47 8.33 12.99
C GLN A 217 18.10 7.67 13.11
N SER A 218 18.05 6.35 12.86
CA SER A 218 16.85 5.54 13.02
C SER A 218 16.58 5.34 14.53
N HIS A 219 15.76 6.22 15.10
CA HIS A 219 15.28 6.11 16.47
C HIS A 219 13.90 5.45 16.49
N GLN A 220 13.76 4.35 17.24
CA GLN A 220 12.45 3.76 17.50
C GLN A 220 11.91 4.21 18.86
N ASN A 221 10.71 4.76 18.87
CA ASN A 221 9.93 4.92 20.08
C ASN A 221 9.29 3.57 20.42
N THR A 222 9.70 2.96 21.53
CA THR A 222 9.05 1.77 22.09
C THR A 222 8.27 2.14 23.35
N SER A 223 7.41 1.25 23.85
CA SER A 223 6.71 1.44 25.13
C SER A 223 7.64 1.61 26.33
N ALA A 224 8.91 1.18 26.20
CA ALA A 224 9.96 1.33 27.21
C ALA A 224 10.84 2.59 27.01
N GLY A 225 10.56 3.42 26.01
CA GLY A 225 11.32 4.63 25.68
C GLY A 225 11.93 4.64 24.28
N LYS A 226 12.76 5.65 24.00
CA LYS A 226 13.51 5.78 22.75
C LYS A 226 14.67 4.79 22.74
N VAL A 227 14.65 3.87 21.78
CA VAL A 227 15.72 2.90 21.53
C VAL A 227 16.36 3.25 20.19
N LEU A 228 17.68 3.44 20.19
CA LEU A 228 18.47 3.54 18.97
C LEU A 228 18.40 2.21 18.23
N PHE A 229 17.92 2.25 17.00
CA PHE A 229 17.71 1.05 16.21
C PHE A 229 18.52 1.10 14.92
N GLY A 230 19.51 0.22 14.79
CA GLY A 230 20.42 0.20 13.65
C GLY A 230 21.46 1.32 13.71
N GLU A 231 22.53 1.15 12.95
CA GLU A 231 23.65 2.09 12.87
C GLU A 231 23.19 3.45 12.33
N VAL A 232 23.99 4.49 12.60
CA VAL A 232 23.87 5.77 11.89
C VAL A 232 24.05 5.44 10.41
N VAL A 233 22.95 5.49 9.64
CA VAL A 233 23.06 5.39 8.19
C VAL A 233 23.77 6.66 7.75
N ASN A 234 24.84 6.51 6.97
CA ASN A 234 25.65 7.63 6.48
C ASN A 234 24.93 8.37 5.33
N GLU A 235 23.61 8.54 5.43
CA GLU A 235 22.74 9.16 4.43
C GLU A 235 22.02 10.34 5.10
N SER A 236 22.01 11.50 4.45
CA SER A 236 21.31 12.69 4.95
C SER A 236 19.81 12.57 4.74
N THR A 237 19.02 13.39 5.45
CA THR A 237 17.56 13.44 5.22
C THR A 237 17.26 13.84 3.77
N SER A 238 18.04 14.77 3.22
CA SER A 238 17.92 15.19 1.81
C SER A 238 18.20 14.08 0.81
N ASP A 239 19.20 13.23 1.06
CA ASP A 239 19.56 12.12 0.16
C ASP A 239 18.47 11.04 0.16
N LEU A 240 17.96 10.69 1.35
CA LEU A 240 16.87 9.74 1.48
C LEU A 240 15.62 10.21 0.76
N MET A 241 15.26 11.49 0.92
CA MET A 241 14.13 12.09 0.23
C MET A 241 14.32 12.06 -1.29
N ALA A 242 15.50 12.44 -1.80
CA ALA A 242 15.84 12.38 -3.21
C ALA A 242 15.74 10.95 -3.77
N LYS A 243 16.25 9.96 -3.02
CA LYS A 243 16.16 8.54 -3.37
C LYS A 243 14.72 8.09 -3.51
N TRP A 244 13.85 8.50 -2.59
CA TRP A 244 12.42 8.20 -2.65
C TRP A 244 11.73 8.84 -3.85
N MET A 245 11.93 10.14 -4.05
CA MET A 245 11.35 10.86 -5.18
C MET A 245 11.81 10.27 -6.51
N SER A 246 13.11 9.99 -6.66
CA SER A 246 13.69 9.35 -7.84
C SER A 246 13.11 7.94 -8.07
N THR A 247 12.92 7.16 -6.99
CA THR A 247 12.30 5.84 -7.08
C THR A 247 10.85 5.94 -7.55
N ILE A 248 10.06 6.84 -6.97
CA ILE A 248 8.66 7.06 -7.36
C ILE A 248 8.58 7.54 -8.81
N HIS A 249 9.39 8.52 -9.18
CA HIS A 249 9.44 9.08 -10.52
C HIS A 249 9.83 8.01 -11.56
N SER A 250 10.94 7.30 -11.35
CA SER A 250 11.40 6.26 -12.27
C SER A 250 10.44 5.08 -12.38
N HIS A 251 9.76 4.74 -11.28
CA HIS A 251 8.83 3.63 -11.23
C HIS A 251 7.44 4.00 -11.76
N LEU A 252 6.98 5.24 -11.71
CA LEU A 252 5.58 5.56 -12.04
C LEU A 252 5.41 6.52 -13.23
N MET A 253 6.44 7.27 -13.65
CA MET A 253 6.29 8.33 -14.67
C MET A 253 6.59 7.90 -16.10
N LYS A 254 7.24 6.74 -16.33
CA LYS A 254 7.71 6.35 -17.68
C LYS A 254 6.60 6.02 -18.71
N HIS A 255 5.30 6.00 -18.35
CA HIS A 255 4.24 5.53 -19.24
C HIS A 255 2.89 6.27 -19.25
N ASN A 256 2.67 7.31 -18.44
CA ASN A 256 1.34 7.95 -18.40
C ASN A 256 1.23 9.11 -19.40
N LYS A 257 0.47 8.88 -20.48
CA LYS A 257 -0.15 9.93 -21.31
C LYS A 257 -1.49 10.42 -20.73
N ASP A 258 -1.96 9.81 -19.65
CA ASP A 258 -3.21 10.15 -18.97
C ASP A 258 -2.94 10.90 -17.67
N ASP A 259 -3.78 11.90 -17.37
CA ASP A 259 -3.77 12.91 -16.28
C ASP A 259 -3.69 12.38 -14.82
N THR A 260 -3.44 11.09 -14.60
CA THR A 260 -3.30 10.48 -13.27
C THR A 260 -1.84 10.19 -12.93
N SER A 261 -1.03 11.24 -12.89
CA SER A 261 0.31 11.20 -12.30
C SER A 261 0.22 11.02 -10.77
N PRO A 262 1.17 10.30 -10.15
CA PRO A 262 1.27 10.23 -8.69
C PRO A 262 1.49 11.65 -8.11
N SER A 263 0.73 12.01 -7.07
CA SER A 263 0.91 13.29 -6.36
C SER A 263 1.82 13.08 -5.14
N LEU A 264 2.85 13.91 -4.97
CA LEU A 264 3.76 13.85 -3.82
C LEU A 264 3.75 15.15 -3.02
N TYR A 265 3.60 15.03 -1.70
CA TYR A 265 3.72 16.13 -0.75
C TYR A 265 4.91 15.88 0.17
N CYS A 266 5.75 16.90 0.34
CA CYS A 266 6.80 16.92 1.35
C CYS A 266 6.21 17.44 2.66
N ILE A 267 6.23 16.64 3.71
CA ILE A 267 5.61 17.01 5.00
C ILE A 267 6.67 17.17 6.08
N GLY A 268 6.93 18.41 6.47
CA GLY A 268 7.82 18.75 7.57
C GLY A 268 7.08 18.69 8.90
N THR A 269 7.42 17.74 9.75
CA THR A 269 6.84 17.64 11.10
C THR A 269 7.56 18.52 12.11
N ARG A 270 6.96 18.67 13.30
CA ARG A 270 7.47 19.49 14.42
C ARG A 270 7.45 20.98 14.16
N GLY A 271 6.41 21.43 13.45
CA GLY A 271 6.13 22.85 13.25
C GLY A 271 5.95 23.64 14.55
N ASP A 272 5.65 22.98 15.68
CA ASP A 272 5.59 23.59 17.02
C ASP A 272 6.92 24.21 17.46
N LYS A 273 8.04 23.76 16.87
CA LYS A 273 9.38 24.23 17.21
C LYS A 273 9.88 25.36 16.32
N LEU A 274 9.08 25.79 15.36
CA LEU A 274 9.49 26.71 14.30
C LEU A 274 8.58 27.94 14.32
N ASN A 275 9.16 29.12 14.09
CA ASN A 275 8.38 30.32 13.78
C ASN A 275 7.99 30.33 12.28
N GLU A 276 7.07 31.20 11.88
CA GLU A 276 6.58 31.23 10.49
C GLU A 276 7.67 31.57 9.47
N GLU A 277 8.61 32.46 9.80
CA GLU A 277 9.75 32.79 8.95
C GLU A 277 10.59 31.53 8.65
N ARG A 278 10.92 30.75 9.68
CA ARG A 278 11.70 29.52 9.51
C ARG A 278 10.94 28.44 8.75
N LYS A 279 9.62 28.36 8.91
CA LYS A 279 8.80 27.43 8.12
C LYS A 279 8.89 27.77 6.63
N GLU A 280 8.85 29.06 6.29
CA GLU A 280 8.95 29.51 4.90
C GLU A 280 10.34 29.29 4.31
N GLU A 281 11.40 29.61 5.07
CA GLU A 281 12.79 29.30 4.68
C GLU A 281 12.97 27.82 4.35
N ILE A 282 12.36 26.92 5.12
CA ILE A 282 12.43 25.48 4.90
C ILE A 282 11.71 25.07 3.60
N ARG A 283 10.55 25.68 3.30
CA ARG A 283 9.82 25.41 2.05
C ARG A 283 10.66 25.78 0.84
N GLU A 284 11.21 27.00 0.84
CA GLU A 284 12.10 27.49 -0.23
C GLU A 284 13.35 26.63 -0.37
N GLN A 285 13.95 26.20 0.75
CA GLN A 285 15.11 25.30 0.74
C GLN A 285 14.82 23.97 0.06
N ILE A 286 13.68 23.34 0.33
CA ILE A 286 13.31 22.06 -0.30
C ILE A 286 13.07 22.25 -1.80
N GLN A 287 12.38 23.32 -2.19
CA GLN A 287 12.14 23.63 -3.59
C GLN A 287 13.46 23.85 -4.35
N SER A 288 14.35 24.69 -3.81
CA SER A 288 15.66 24.96 -4.41
C SER A 288 16.56 23.71 -4.45
N LEU A 289 16.52 22.87 -3.41
CA LEU A 289 17.35 21.66 -3.34
C LEU A 289 17.04 20.65 -4.45
N TYR A 290 15.78 20.61 -4.90
CA TYR A 290 15.31 19.64 -5.88
C TYR A 290 14.93 20.24 -7.23
N GLU A 291 15.03 21.56 -7.43
CA GLU A 291 14.63 22.29 -8.64
C GLU A 291 15.22 21.69 -9.93
N GLU A 292 16.52 21.40 -9.93
CA GLU A 292 17.23 20.86 -11.11
C GLU A 292 17.11 19.33 -11.27
N LYS A 293 16.31 18.65 -10.43
CA LYS A 293 16.14 17.20 -10.50
C LYS A 293 15.01 16.83 -11.46
N GLU A 294 15.17 15.73 -12.19
CA GLU A 294 14.13 15.24 -13.12
C GLU A 294 12.78 14.93 -12.44
N PHE A 295 12.79 14.70 -11.13
CA PHE A 295 11.59 14.41 -10.33
C PHE A 295 11.00 15.66 -9.64
N SER A 296 11.47 16.87 -9.93
CA SER A 296 10.99 18.10 -9.30
C SER A 296 9.48 18.30 -9.50
N ASP A 297 9.00 18.04 -10.73
CA ASP A 297 7.59 18.12 -11.13
C ASP A 297 6.66 17.16 -10.36
N LEU A 298 7.23 16.17 -9.64
CA LEU A 298 6.46 15.27 -8.79
C LEU A 298 5.98 15.95 -7.50
N ILE A 299 6.72 16.98 -7.03
CA ILE A 299 6.45 17.66 -5.77
C ILE A 299 5.31 18.66 -5.98
N GLU A 300 4.14 18.34 -5.43
CA GLU A 300 2.96 19.21 -5.49
C GLU A 300 3.11 20.38 -4.51
N ASP A 301 3.58 20.10 -3.28
CA ASP A 301 3.75 21.12 -2.25
C ASP A 301 4.65 20.65 -1.08
N VAL A 302 5.07 21.62 -0.25
CA VAL A 302 5.81 21.44 1.00
C VAL A 302 5.01 22.02 2.17
N LEU A 303 4.49 21.16 3.04
CA LEU A 303 3.70 21.56 4.20
C LEU A 303 4.46 21.34 5.50
N ILE A 304 4.59 22.37 6.33
CA ILE A 304 5.20 22.28 7.66
C ILE A 304 4.11 22.26 8.72
N ILE A 305 3.99 21.14 9.43
CA ILE A 305 2.85 20.82 10.30
C ILE A 305 3.22 20.74 11.78
N ASP A 306 2.36 21.30 12.63
CA ASP A 306 2.34 21.13 14.07
C ASP A 306 1.30 20.07 14.47
N ASN A 307 1.75 18.81 14.54
CA ASN A 307 0.93 17.70 15.00
C ASN A 307 0.44 17.84 16.46
N THR A 308 1.02 18.71 17.30
CA THR A 308 0.60 18.89 18.69
C THR A 308 -0.76 19.58 18.82
N THR A 309 -1.22 20.23 17.74
CA THR A 309 -2.53 20.89 17.65
C THR A 309 -3.64 19.97 17.15
N SER A 310 -3.28 18.74 16.75
CA SER A 310 -4.18 17.72 16.22
C SER A 310 -5.41 17.49 17.09
N GLY A 311 -6.60 17.48 16.46
CA GLY A 311 -7.88 17.21 17.12
C GLY A 311 -8.42 18.38 17.97
N LYS A 312 -7.81 19.58 17.91
CA LYS A 312 -8.26 20.77 18.65
C LYS A 312 -9.28 21.64 17.89
N GLY A 313 -9.92 21.10 16.84
CA GLY A 313 -10.97 21.77 16.08
C GLY A 313 -10.48 23.05 15.38
N GLU A 314 -11.07 24.19 15.69
CA GLU A 314 -10.67 25.48 15.08
C GLU A 314 -9.19 25.83 15.34
N LYS A 315 -8.64 25.41 16.48
CA LYS A 315 -7.24 25.67 16.88
C LYS A 315 -6.23 24.67 16.29
N GLU A 316 -6.66 23.72 15.48
CA GLU A 316 -5.76 22.83 14.75
C GLU A 316 -5.02 23.59 13.65
N ASP A 317 -3.74 23.25 13.47
CA ASP A 317 -2.86 23.80 12.44
C ASP A 317 -3.56 23.83 11.06
N PRO A 318 -3.67 25.01 10.44
CA PRO A 318 -4.26 25.16 9.11
C PRO A 318 -3.67 24.24 8.05
N SER A 319 -2.37 23.94 8.13
CA SER A 319 -1.65 23.09 7.18
C SER A 319 -2.13 21.63 7.24
N ILE A 320 -2.62 21.16 8.40
CA ILE A 320 -3.25 19.83 8.53
C ILE A 320 -4.61 19.82 7.84
N LYS A 321 -5.39 20.90 7.97
CA LYS A 321 -6.69 21.07 7.28
C LYS A 321 -6.51 21.17 5.77
N GLU A 322 -5.50 21.92 5.33
CA GLU A 322 -5.09 22.02 3.93
C GLU A 322 -4.73 20.65 3.35
N LEU A 323 -3.88 19.89 4.04
CA LEU A 323 -3.52 18.53 3.62
C LEU A 323 -4.76 17.61 3.51
N ARG A 324 -5.70 17.69 4.46
CA ARG A 324 -6.97 16.94 4.36
C ARG A 324 -7.78 17.37 3.13
N GLY A 325 -7.82 18.66 2.82
CA GLY A 325 -8.44 19.19 1.61
C GLY A 325 -7.77 18.70 0.32
N ALA A 326 -6.44 18.66 0.28
CA ALA A 326 -5.67 18.12 -0.85
C ALA A 326 -5.95 16.62 -1.06
N ILE A 327 -5.99 15.83 0.02
CA ILE A 327 -6.34 14.41 -0.06
C ILE A 327 -7.79 14.24 -0.54
N ASP A 328 -8.74 15.04 -0.07
CA ASP A 328 -10.13 15.03 -0.55
C ASP A 328 -10.23 15.32 -2.05
N LEU A 329 -9.49 16.31 -2.56
CA LEU A 329 -9.42 16.62 -3.98
C LEU A 329 -8.81 15.48 -4.78
N PHE A 330 -7.74 14.86 -4.28
CA PHE A 330 -7.11 13.70 -4.90
C PHE A 330 -8.07 12.51 -4.98
N ILE A 331 -8.78 12.19 -3.90
CA ILE A 331 -9.81 11.15 -3.88
C ILE A 331 -10.90 11.45 -4.92
N HIS A 332 -11.33 12.71 -5.03
CA HIS A 332 -12.34 13.11 -5.99
C HIS A 332 -11.90 12.91 -7.45
N LYS A 333 -10.62 13.16 -7.76
CA LYS A 333 -10.04 12.83 -9.09
C LYS A 333 -10.04 11.33 -9.38
N LEU A 334 -10.10 10.49 -8.34
CA LEU A 334 -10.09 9.03 -8.43
C LEU A 334 -11.48 8.40 -8.28
N VAL A 335 -12.56 9.18 -8.42
CA VAL A 335 -13.92 8.64 -8.54
C VAL A 335 -14.12 8.17 -9.98
N PHE A 336 -14.34 6.86 -10.16
CA PHE A 336 -14.65 6.29 -11.46
C PHE A 336 -15.84 5.33 -11.39
N PRO A 337 -16.64 5.25 -12.46
CA PRO A 337 -17.74 4.30 -12.53
C PRO A 337 -17.16 2.88 -12.51
N THR A 338 -17.53 2.06 -11.53
CA THR A 338 -17.06 0.68 -11.39
C THR A 338 -18.22 -0.27 -11.68
N PRO A 339 -18.04 -1.36 -12.47
CA PRO A 339 -19.10 -2.33 -12.69
C PRO A 339 -19.57 -2.94 -11.37
N VAL A 340 -20.89 -3.03 -11.19
CA VAL A 340 -21.50 -3.47 -9.90
C VAL A 340 -20.99 -4.86 -9.49
N ASN A 341 -20.87 -5.78 -10.44
CA ASN A 341 -20.38 -7.14 -10.19
C ASN A 341 -18.91 -7.16 -9.75
N TRP A 342 -18.10 -6.20 -10.18
CA TRP A 342 -16.71 -6.09 -9.74
C TRP A 342 -16.66 -5.64 -8.29
N VAL A 343 -17.51 -4.69 -7.90
CA VAL A 343 -17.62 -4.26 -6.51
C VAL A 343 -18.10 -5.41 -5.62
N LEU A 344 -19.13 -6.17 -6.05
CA LEU A 344 -19.56 -7.39 -5.34
C LEU A 344 -18.41 -8.39 -5.20
N PHE A 345 -17.69 -8.67 -6.29
CA PHE A 345 -16.55 -9.57 -6.30
C PHE A 345 -15.47 -9.16 -5.29
N ARG A 346 -15.09 -7.87 -5.28
CA ARG A 346 -14.16 -7.32 -4.28
C ARG A 346 -14.65 -7.60 -2.86
N LYS A 347 -15.92 -7.33 -2.58
CA LYS A 347 -16.49 -7.50 -1.24
C LYS A 347 -16.41 -8.93 -0.76
N VAL A 348 -16.78 -9.87 -1.63
CA VAL A 348 -16.67 -11.29 -1.31
C VAL A 348 -15.22 -11.67 -1.02
N LEU A 349 -14.24 -11.16 -1.79
CA LEU A 349 -12.82 -11.37 -1.51
C LEU A 349 -12.36 -10.78 -0.17
N GLN A 350 -12.87 -9.62 0.23
CA GLN A 350 -12.53 -8.95 1.50
C GLN A 350 -13.07 -9.69 2.73
N GLU A 351 -14.10 -10.51 2.58
CA GLU A 351 -14.73 -11.28 3.66
C GLU A 351 -14.11 -12.66 3.87
N LEU A 352 -13.25 -13.07 2.94
CA LEU A 352 -12.48 -14.29 3.09
C LEU A 352 -11.51 -14.15 4.28
N LYS A 353 -11.50 -15.18 5.12
CA LYS A 353 -10.55 -15.31 6.24
C LYS A 353 -9.13 -15.62 5.77
N GLN A 354 -8.99 -16.13 4.54
CA GLN A 354 -7.70 -16.47 3.95
C GLN A 354 -6.89 -15.20 3.60
N ASN A 355 -5.58 -15.26 3.82
CA ASN A 355 -4.68 -14.18 3.39
C ASN A 355 -4.31 -14.27 1.91
N VAL A 356 -4.37 -15.47 1.34
CA VAL A 356 -4.01 -15.78 -0.05
C VAL A 356 -4.93 -16.87 -0.57
N ILE A 357 -5.33 -16.77 -1.83
CA ILE A 357 -6.11 -17.78 -2.55
C ILE A 357 -5.48 -18.07 -3.91
N ASN A 358 -5.85 -19.20 -4.52
CA ASN A 358 -5.47 -19.48 -5.90
C ASN A 358 -6.34 -18.67 -6.88
N VAL A 359 -5.78 -18.33 -8.04
CA VAL A 359 -6.49 -17.66 -9.13
C VAL A 359 -7.71 -18.47 -9.58
N SER A 360 -7.65 -19.81 -9.56
CA SER A 360 -8.82 -20.66 -9.86
C SER A 360 -9.99 -20.43 -8.89
N LYS A 361 -9.72 -20.25 -7.60
CA LYS A 361 -10.74 -19.89 -6.60
C LYS A 361 -11.26 -18.48 -6.83
N ALA A 362 -10.39 -17.53 -7.15
CA ALA A 362 -10.80 -16.18 -7.53
C ALA A 362 -11.71 -16.19 -8.78
N ILE A 363 -11.40 -17.00 -9.80
CA ILE A 363 -12.24 -17.19 -10.98
C ILE A 363 -13.61 -17.75 -10.61
N ALA A 364 -13.66 -18.78 -9.75
CA ALA A 364 -14.93 -19.35 -9.30
C ALA A 364 -15.81 -18.31 -8.57
N ILE A 365 -15.20 -17.50 -7.69
CA ILE A 365 -15.89 -16.40 -6.99
C ILE A 365 -16.36 -15.35 -7.99
N GLY A 366 -15.51 -14.97 -8.96
CA GLY A 366 -15.86 -14.01 -9.99
C GLY A 366 -17.05 -14.47 -10.83
N VAL A 367 -17.07 -15.74 -11.24
CA VAL A 367 -18.21 -16.34 -11.96
C VAL A 367 -19.47 -16.32 -11.10
N ALA A 368 -19.38 -16.64 -9.80
CA ALA A 368 -20.51 -16.54 -8.88
C ALA A 368 -21.01 -15.09 -8.70
N CYS A 369 -20.13 -14.11 -8.90
CA CYS A 369 -20.49 -12.69 -8.95
C CYS A 369 -20.86 -12.21 -10.37
N HIS A 370 -21.11 -13.12 -11.33
CA HIS A 370 -21.45 -12.82 -12.72
C HIS A 370 -20.36 -12.04 -13.50
N ILE A 371 -19.09 -12.30 -13.19
CA ILE A 371 -17.95 -11.88 -14.00
C ILE A 371 -17.54 -13.06 -14.89
N PRO A 372 -17.44 -12.89 -16.23
CA PRO A 372 -16.95 -13.95 -17.10
C PRO A 372 -15.58 -14.45 -16.64
N ALA A 373 -15.37 -15.77 -16.60
CA ALA A 373 -14.15 -16.38 -16.08
C ALA A 373 -12.87 -15.81 -16.72
N ALA A 374 -12.92 -15.53 -18.03
CA ALA A 374 -11.82 -14.94 -18.80
C ALA A 374 -11.47 -13.50 -18.37
N ASN A 375 -12.41 -12.77 -17.77
CA ASN A 375 -12.23 -11.37 -17.38
C ASN A 375 -11.69 -11.25 -15.95
N VAL A 376 -11.85 -12.26 -15.10
CA VAL A 376 -11.47 -12.19 -13.67
C VAL A 376 -9.98 -11.83 -13.47
N PRO A 377 -9.00 -12.36 -14.23
CA PRO A 377 -7.61 -11.92 -14.10
C PRO A 377 -7.42 -10.42 -14.33
N GLU A 378 -8.16 -9.81 -15.27
CA GLU A 378 -8.09 -8.36 -15.50
C GLU A 378 -8.71 -7.57 -14.35
N VAL A 379 -9.81 -8.07 -13.76
CA VAL A 379 -10.40 -7.49 -12.54
C VAL A 379 -9.45 -7.57 -11.34
N LEU A 380 -8.70 -8.67 -11.21
CA LEU A 380 -7.68 -8.81 -10.17
C LEU A 380 -6.55 -7.80 -10.36
N LYS A 381 -6.09 -7.58 -11.60
CA LYS A 381 -5.08 -6.57 -11.88
C LYS A 381 -5.60 -5.14 -11.61
N PHE A 382 -6.85 -4.86 -11.97
CA PHE A 382 -7.50 -3.60 -11.59
C PHE A 382 -7.43 -3.35 -10.07
N TYR A 383 -7.79 -4.34 -9.26
CA TYR A 383 -7.69 -4.21 -7.81
C TYR A 383 -6.27 -4.24 -7.25
N HIS A 384 -5.30 -4.79 -8.00
CA HIS A 384 -3.89 -4.69 -7.68
C HIS A 384 -3.38 -3.24 -7.80
N GLU A 385 -3.73 -2.54 -8.88
CA GLU A 385 -3.35 -1.14 -9.08
C GLU A 385 -3.95 -0.20 -8.03
N LEU A 386 -5.20 -0.48 -7.64
CA LEU A 386 -5.89 0.22 -6.55
C LEU A 386 -5.37 -0.16 -5.16
N GLY A 387 -4.56 -1.22 -5.09
CA GLY A 387 -3.92 -1.63 -3.87
C GLY A 387 -4.78 -2.35 -2.86
N VAL A 388 -5.97 -2.79 -3.29
CA VAL A 388 -6.93 -3.55 -2.49
C VAL A 388 -6.40 -4.95 -2.19
N LEU A 389 -5.73 -5.55 -3.17
CA LEU A 389 -5.09 -6.87 -3.10
C LEU A 389 -3.76 -6.85 -3.86
N LEU A 390 -2.98 -7.93 -3.82
CA LEU A 390 -1.77 -8.07 -4.65
C LEU A 390 -1.89 -9.27 -5.58
N TYR A 391 -1.59 -9.05 -6.86
CA TYR A 391 -1.62 -10.07 -7.89
C TYR A 391 -0.44 -9.87 -8.86
N TYR A 392 0.49 -10.85 -8.88
CA TYR A 392 1.73 -10.78 -9.64
C TYR A 392 1.78 -11.86 -10.73
N PRO A 393 0.97 -11.76 -11.81
CA PRO A 393 0.90 -12.75 -12.89
C PRO A 393 2.24 -12.95 -13.62
N GLN A 394 3.12 -11.94 -13.59
CA GLN A 394 4.42 -11.94 -14.24
C GLN A 394 5.51 -12.73 -13.49
N ILE A 395 5.24 -13.14 -12.24
CA ILE A 395 6.18 -13.89 -11.41
C ILE A 395 5.73 -15.34 -11.40
N GLU A 396 6.52 -16.25 -11.97
CA GLU A 396 6.13 -17.65 -12.21
C GLU A 396 5.61 -18.36 -10.96
N GLY A 397 6.29 -18.25 -9.81
CA GLY A 397 5.86 -18.83 -8.54
C GLY A 397 4.64 -18.18 -7.90
N LEU A 398 4.26 -16.97 -8.33
CA LEU A 398 3.09 -16.24 -7.80
C LEU A 398 1.95 -16.07 -8.81
N LYS A 399 2.12 -16.48 -10.06
CA LYS A 399 1.16 -16.22 -11.14
C LYS A 399 -0.24 -16.77 -10.88
N ASN A 400 -0.32 -17.83 -10.06
CA ASN A 400 -1.55 -18.51 -9.68
C ASN A 400 -2.05 -18.10 -8.29
N LYS A 401 -1.47 -17.07 -7.65
CA LYS A 401 -1.82 -16.62 -6.29
C LYS A 401 -2.37 -15.22 -6.29
N VAL A 402 -3.42 -15.03 -5.51
CA VAL A 402 -4.02 -13.72 -5.21
C VAL A 402 -3.88 -13.47 -3.73
N ILE A 403 -3.10 -12.45 -3.37
CA ILE A 403 -2.85 -12.06 -1.98
C ILE A 403 -3.95 -11.08 -1.57
N LEU A 404 -4.89 -11.54 -0.76
CA LEU A 404 -6.05 -10.77 -0.32
C LEU A 404 -5.73 -9.74 0.76
N ARG A 405 -4.66 -9.97 1.53
CA ARG A 405 -4.27 -9.12 2.66
C ARG A 405 -2.85 -8.56 2.46
N PRO A 406 -2.70 -7.38 1.83
CA PRO A 406 -1.39 -6.75 1.64
C PRO A 406 -0.59 -6.61 2.94
N LYS A 407 -1.23 -6.18 4.04
CA LYS A 407 -0.60 -6.07 5.38
C LYS A 407 0.08 -7.37 5.82
N TRP A 408 -0.63 -8.48 5.68
CA TRP A 408 -0.12 -9.79 6.07
C TRP A 408 1.09 -10.18 5.21
N PHE A 409 1.05 -9.89 3.92
CA PHE A 409 2.13 -10.22 3.00
C PHE A 409 3.39 -9.40 3.25
N VAL A 410 3.23 -8.09 3.47
CA VAL A 410 4.33 -7.20 3.88
C VAL A 410 4.97 -7.68 5.18
N ASN A 411 4.17 -8.02 6.20
CA ASN A 411 4.67 -8.60 7.45
C ASN A 411 5.39 -9.94 7.24
N THR A 412 4.92 -10.75 6.28
CA THR A 412 5.54 -12.03 5.94
C THR A 412 6.93 -11.83 5.32
N ILE A 413 7.05 -10.92 4.37
CA ILE A 413 8.35 -10.53 3.78
C ILE A 413 9.26 -9.93 4.86
N GLY A 414 8.71 -9.06 5.72
CA GLY A 414 9.40 -8.43 6.85
C GLY A 414 10.12 -9.39 7.81
N LYS A 415 9.73 -10.68 7.86
CA LYS A 415 10.33 -11.67 8.79
C LYS A 415 11.81 -11.95 8.55
N VAL A 416 12.33 -11.78 7.32
CA VAL A 416 13.79 -11.92 7.03
C VAL A 416 14.57 -10.63 7.27
N PHE A 417 13.86 -9.55 7.60
CA PHE A 417 14.40 -8.26 7.97
C PHE A 417 14.20 -8.00 9.49
N PRO A 418 14.44 -8.97 10.40
CA PRO A 418 14.03 -8.84 11.78
C PRO A 418 14.86 -7.79 12.51
N LEU A 419 14.16 -7.08 13.39
CA LEU A 419 14.71 -5.95 14.10
C LEU A 419 15.51 -6.39 15.34
N ASP A 420 15.21 -7.52 15.96
CA ASP A 420 15.97 -7.91 17.15
C ASP A 420 17.33 -8.53 16.79
N LYS A 421 18.41 -7.80 17.09
CA LYS A 421 19.81 -8.27 17.12
C LYS A 421 20.11 -9.22 18.31
N GLY A 422 19.10 -9.97 18.80
CA GLY A 422 19.34 -10.98 19.84
C GLY A 422 20.37 -12.02 19.38
N TRP A 423 21.16 -12.56 20.33
CA TRP A 423 22.12 -13.67 20.14
C TRP A 423 21.48 -14.97 19.62
N SER A 424 20.14 -15.02 19.58
CA SER A 424 19.33 -16.17 19.22
C SER A 424 19.14 -16.31 17.70
N GLY A 425 20.15 -16.83 17.01
CA GLY A 425 19.98 -17.17 15.58
C GLY A 425 20.95 -18.21 14.99
N GLY A 426 22.09 -18.45 15.64
CA GLY A 426 23.09 -19.37 15.09
C GLY A 426 23.68 -18.90 13.75
N LYS A 427 24.50 -19.76 13.12
CA LYS A 427 25.32 -19.42 11.93
C LYS A 427 24.50 -18.82 10.77
N ARG A 428 23.28 -19.30 10.53
CA ARG A 428 22.46 -18.86 9.39
C ARG A 428 22.01 -17.42 9.51
N TRP A 429 21.54 -17.01 10.70
CA TRP A 429 21.17 -15.62 10.96
C TRP A 429 22.39 -14.70 11.00
N PHE A 430 23.55 -15.21 11.45
CA PHE A 430 24.80 -14.47 11.40
C PHE A 430 25.19 -14.13 9.95
N LEU A 431 25.13 -15.08 9.03
CA LEU A 431 25.44 -14.87 7.60
C LEU A 431 24.52 -13.83 6.97
N LEU A 432 23.21 -13.89 7.27
CA LEU A 432 22.28 -12.90 6.77
C LEU A 432 22.61 -11.49 7.26
N ARG A 433 22.79 -11.32 8.57
CA ARG A 433 22.99 -10.01 9.20
C ARG A 433 24.33 -9.35 8.88
N ASN A 434 25.40 -10.14 8.76
CA ASN A 434 26.75 -9.59 8.62
C ASN A 434 27.30 -9.68 7.19
N ASN A 435 26.73 -10.56 6.36
CA ASN A 435 27.20 -10.78 4.99
C ASN A 435 26.10 -10.57 3.94
N GLY A 436 24.87 -10.31 4.36
CA GLY A 436 23.73 -10.22 3.45
C GLY A 436 23.34 -11.57 2.84
N ILE A 437 23.88 -12.69 3.33
CA ILE A 437 23.69 -14.01 2.71
C ILE A 437 22.51 -14.75 3.35
N LEU A 438 21.40 -14.78 2.62
CA LEU A 438 20.21 -15.57 2.95
C LEU A 438 20.33 -16.98 2.36
N VAL A 439 20.44 -17.99 3.23
CA VAL A 439 20.59 -19.39 2.82
C VAL A 439 19.25 -20.15 2.85
N GLN A 440 19.10 -21.14 1.95
CA GLN A 440 17.86 -21.91 1.80
C GLN A 440 17.27 -22.51 3.07
N PRO A 441 18.05 -23.19 3.94
CA PRO A 441 17.51 -23.70 5.19
C PRO A 441 16.99 -22.60 6.14
N LEU A 442 17.45 -21.35 6.00
CA LEU A 442 16.97 -20.23 6.80
C LEU A 442 15.61 -19.76 6.29
N TYR A 443 15.51 -19.39 5.01
CA TYR A 443 14.25 -18.84 4.49
C TYR A 443 13.11 -19.87 4.50
N HIS A 444 13.41 -21.17 4.33
CA HIS A 444 12.40 -22.23 4.51
C HIS A 444 11.86 -22.22 5.93
N LYS A 445 12.74 -22.08 6.93
CA LYS A 445 12.34 -22.03 8.34
C LYS A 445 11.52 -20.77 8.64
N VAL A 446 11.92 -19.61 8.10
CA VAL A 446 11.25 -18.33 8.35
C VAL A 446 9.82 -18.30 7.76
N TRP A 447 9.65 -18.86 6.56
CA TRP A 447 8.38 -18.78 5.82
C TRP A 447 7.56 -20.08 5.80
N GLN A 448 7.96 -21.11 6.55
CA GLN A 448 7.31 -22.42 6.60
C GLN A 448 5.79 -22.35 6.82
N SER A 449 5.33 -21.40 7.65
CA SER A 449 3.92 -21.24 8.03
C SER A 449 3.20 -20.08 7.33
N SER A 450 3.76 -19.54 6.25
CA SER A 450 3.18 -18.39 5.56
C SER A 450 2.08 -18.75 4.56
N GLY A 451 1.90 -20.01 4.16
CA GLY A 451 0.94 -20.37 3.10
C GLY A 451 1.38 -19.93 1.69
N ILE A 452 2.48 -19.20 1.57
CA ILE A 452 3.21 -18.99 0.33
C ILE A 452 4.51 -19.80 0.43
N GLY A 453 4.86 -20.51 -0.64
CA GLY A 453 6.10 -21.26 -0.71
C GLY A 453 7.28 -20.31 -0.59
N SER A 454 8.27 -20.67 0.21
CA SER A 454 9.42 -19.79 0.44
C SER A 454 10.20 -19.48 -0.84
N GLU A 455 10.24 -20.41 -1.80
CA GLU A 455 10.85 -20.17 -3.13
C GLU A 455 10.07 -19.11 -3.92
N GLU A 456 8.74 -19.07 -3.80
CA GLU A 456 7.90 -18.07 -4.47
C GLU A 456 8.15 -16.67 -3.88
N ILE A 457 8.40 -16.58 -2.57
CA ILE A 457 8.81 -15.32 -1.92
C ILE A 457 10.20 -14.90 -2.40
N ILE A 458 11.14 -15.83 -2.54
CA ILE A 458 12.46 -15.53 -3.11
C ILE A 458 12.35 -15.04 -4.56
N GLU A 459 11.53 -15.66 -5.40
CA GLU A 459 11.29 -15.20 -6.77
C GLU A 459 10.76 -13.77 -6.80
N LEU A 460 9.85 -13.42 -5.89
CA LEU A 460 9.38 -12.05 -5.72
C LEU A 460 10.52 -11.09 -5.35
N LEU A 461 11.34 -11.45 -4.35
CA LEU A 461 12.48 -10.61 -3.96
C LEU A 461 13.49 -10.46 -5.11
N VAL A 462 13.74 -11.50 -5.89
CA VAL A 462 14.63 -11.44 -7.07
C VAL A 462 14.01 -10.58 -8.18
N HIS A 463 12.71 -10.71 -8.42
CA HIS A 463 11.98 -9.91 -9.42
C HIS A 463 12.08 -8.41 -9.13
N PHE A 464 11.88 -8.01 -7.87
CA PHE A 464 12.00 -6.62 -7.44
C PHE A 464 13.43 -6.20 -7.11
N ARG A 465 14.44 -7.00 -7.46
CA ARG A 465 15.86 -6.70 -7.21
C ARG A 465 16.17 -6.44 -5.73
N LEU A 466 15.48 -7.12 -4.83
CA LEU A 466 15.75 -7.12 -3.39
C LEU A 466 16.68 -8.26 -2.99
N ALA A 467 16.83 -9.25 -3.87
CA ALA A 467 17.73 -10.38 -3.70
C ALA A 467 18.41 -10.73 -5.02
N ALA A 468 19.67 -11.16 -4.96
CA ALA A 468 20.40 -11.72 -6.10
C ALA A 468 20.89 -13.13 -5.74
N GLN A 469 20.68 -14.11 -6.61
CA GLN A 469 21.23 -15.45 -6.36
C GLN A 469 22.76 -15.40 -6.42
N VAL A 470 23.43 -16.00 -5.43
CA VAL A 470 24.89 -16.03 -5.33
C VAL A 470 25.35 -17.42 -4.91
N GLN A 471 26.63 -17.69 -5.08
CA GLN A 471 27.29 -18.86 -4.54
C GLN A 471 28.50 -18.40 -3.74
N THR A 472 28.51 -18.65 -2.43
CA THR A 472 29.62 -18.26 -1.56
C THR A 472 30.21 -19.47 -0.85
N GLU A 473 31.49 -19.36 -0.47
CA GLU A 473 32.18 -20.36 0.36
C GLU A 473 31.78 -20.28 1.85
N LEU A 474 30.95 -19.30 2.22
CA LEU A 474 30.53 -19.05 3.61
C LEU A 474 29.54 -20.11 4.13
N TYR A 475 28.90 -20.86 3.22
CA TYR A 475 27.94 -21.92 3.53
C TYR A 475 28.04 -23.09 2.54
N ASP A 476 27.46 -24.23 2.93
CA ASP A 476 27.45 -25.44 2.12
C ASP A 476 26.83 -25.17 0.73
N SER A 477 27.61 -25.51 -0.30
CA SER A 477 27.30 -25.17 -1.69
C SER A 477 26.09 -25.90 -2.25
N ARG A 478 25.64 -26.97 -1.59
CA ARG A 478 24.44 -27.73 -1.98
C ARG A 478 23.14 -26.96 -1.78
N PHE A 479 23.15 -25.93 -0.93
CA PHE A 479 21.98 -25.10 -0.67
C PHE A 479 22.02 -23.83 -1.51
N LYS A 480 20.85 -23.39 -1.99
CA LYS A 480 20.74 -22.08 -2.65
C LYS A 480 21.09 -20.95 -1.66
N GLN A 481 21.76 -19.92 -2.17
CA GLN A 481 22.15 -18.74 -1.41
C GLN A 481 21.73 -17.49 -2.19
N TYR A 482 21.29 -16.46 -1.47
CA TYR A 482 20.88 -15.18 -2.03
C TYR A 482 21.54 -14.05 -1.27
N PHE A 483 22.04 -13.06 -2.00
CA PHE A 483 22.55 -11.82 -1.45
C PHE A 483 21.40 -10.82 -1.34
N LEU A 484 21.13 -10.35 -0.12
CA LEU A 484 20.17 -9.32 0.25
C LEU A 484 20.97 -8.15 0.81
N PRO A 485 21.19 -7.08 0.03
CA PRO A 485 22.00 -5.97 0.51
C PRO A 485 21.28 -5.14 1.60
N ALA A 486 19.95 -5.07 1.55
CA ALA A 486 19.13 -4.32 2.50
C ALA A 486 19.40 -4.65 3.98
N VAL A 487 19.80 -5.88 4.28
CA VAL A 487 20.04 -6.33 5.66
C VAL A 487 21.44 -5.97 6.18
N LEU A 488 22.33 -5.49 5.30
CA LEU A 488 23.69 -5.16 5.70
C LEU A 488 23.72 -3.91 6.59
N PRO A 489 24.67 -3.87 7.54
CA PRO A 489 25.00 -2.64 8.25
C PRO A 489 25.40 -1.53 7.27
N GLY A 490 25.07 -0.28 7.61
CA GLY A 490 25.47 0.88 6.81
C GLY A 490 26.99 1.08 6.94
N TYR A 491 27.66 1.54 5.88
CA TYR A 491 29.09 1.81 5.98
C TYR A 491 29.35 2.97 6.96
N THR A 492 30.00 2.68 8.09
CA THR A 492 30.36 3.68 9.11
C THR A 492 31.77 4.23 8.96
N GLY A 493 32.52 3.79 7.93
CA GLY A 493 33.85 4.32 7.62
C GLY A 493 33.79 5.69 6.96
N ASP A 494 34.91 6.42 6.99
CA ASP A 494 35.06 7.60 6.12
C ASP A 494 34.98 7.12 4.66
N PRO A 495 34.14 7.68 3.79
CA PRO A 495 34.12 7.32 2.37
C PRO A 495 35.47 7.56 1.66
N ASN A 496 36.42 8.24 2.29
CA ASN A 496 37.79 8.43 1.82
C ASN A 496 38.81 7.43 2.39
N GLU A 497 38.40 6.48 3.25
CA GLU A 497 39.18 5.33 3.75
C GLU A 497 38.69 4.03 3.11
#